data_AF-A0A3N5T6R6-F1
#
_entry.id   AF-A0A3N5T6R6-F1
#
_cell.length_a   1.000
_cell.length_b   1.000
_cell.length_c   1.000
_cell.angle_alpha   90.00
_cell.angle_beta   90.00
_cell.angle_gamma   90.00
#
_symmetry.space_group_name_H-M   'P 1'
#
loop_
_entity.id
_entity.type
_entity.pdbx_description
1 polymer ?
#
loop_
_entity_poly.entity_id
_entity_poly.type
_entity_poly.pdbx_seq_one_letter_code
_entity_poly.pdbx_strand_id
1 'polypeptide(L)'
;MALESLSQGYGKSRNMKRLQFILPFFTSVLFFMAILFLGIIVFPDLTAGITANLPWPFSDIVLPLFFQPEIKDYELAAHVRFLASDRLAGRLTGTSGISLAEEYISSVYRRAGLSCMPGSDSYFQSFDIYRKGFDAKRTVIEISIGTEVFPLTMYEDTGPLFLSGEGESEAGIVFAGYGITAPEAGWDDYKDIDVKDKIVIILRGEPNAPGTVFAGDGYTKHSQFLSKMRNAKLHGALAVIFVMFDVPEMPSETQLLQPDFHYYLEPEKPDSQSEKPKPDSEMPPPCFIITNLSAQTLFERLGYSLPEIRNAMDTGISPVKTDISALSASLSAYDMQEAETITCRNVVGFLPGTDPALAEEWILVTAHHDHLGTLSVKYSGSNTSVPDTIYNGADDNASGVSGLLELVEAFASESADASATMPPARRRSFLFVTFSAEEEGLFGSEAFVRDHADIIPKIHLVVNL
;
A
#
# COMPACT_ATOMS: atom_id res chain seq x y z
N MET A 1 -62.02 -35.02 10.57
CA MET A 1 -61.69 -36.43 10.24
C MET A 1 -61.16 -36.41 8.81
N ALA A 2 -59.88 -36.46 8.49
CA ALA A 2 -58.62 -36.79 9.17
C ALA A 2 -57.52 -36.07 8.32
N LEU A 3 -56.47 -35.40 8.79
CA LEU A 3 -55.75 -35.37 10.07
C LEU A 3 -55.61 -36.75 10.73
N GLU A 4 -55.08 -37.71 9.96
CA GLU A 4 -54.41 -38.91 10.46
C GLU A 4 -53.86 -39.72 9.27
N SER A 5 -52.57 -39.57 8.99
CA SER A 5 -51.65 -40.58 8.44
C SER A 5 -50.56 -39.90 7.62
N LEU A 6 -49.51 -39.49 8.32
CA LEU A 6 -48.11 -39.60 7.88
C LEU A 6 -47.23 -39.20 9.09
N SER A 7 -47.50 -39.86 10.21
CA SER A 7 -46.53 -40.02 11.29
C SER A 7 -46.13 -41.49 11.30
N GLN A 8 -44.99 -41.83 10.73
CA GLN A 8 -44.11 -42.86 11.27
C GLN A 8 -42.76 -42.79 10.55
N GLY A 9 -41.74 -42.45 11.33
CA GLY A 9 -40.35 -42.75 11.00
C GLY A 9 -39.50 -41.58 10.53
N TYR A 10 -39.33 -40.52 11.33
CA TYR A 10 -38.04 -39.81 11.40
C TYR A 10 -37.87 -39.20 12.80
N GLY A 11 -36.68 -39.41 13.36
CA GLY A 11 -36.40 -39.33 14.79
C GLY A 11 -36.62 -37.97 15.45
N LYS A 12 -37.34 -38.00 16.58
CA LYS A 12 -37.16 -37.06 17.70
C LYS A 12 -35.72 -37.18 18.19
N SER A 13 -34.84 -36.24 17.86
CA SER A 13 -33.61 -35.99 18.63
C SER A 13 -32.93 -34.68 18.19
N ARG A 14 -32.40 -33.95 19.18
CA ARG A 14 -31.41 -32.85 19.11
C ARG A 14 -31.83 -31.38 18.94
N ASN A 15 -32.80 -30.97 18.12
CA ASN A 15 -32.92 -29.52 17.80
C ASN A 15 -33.78 -28.65 18.74
N MET A 16 -34.78 -29.18 19.45
CA MET A 16 -35.55 -28.35 20.41
C MET A 16 -34.83 -28.07 21.74
N LYS A 17 -33.84 -28.88 22.12
CA LYS A 17 -33.06 -28.66 23.35
C LYS A 17 -31.99 -27.57 23.20
N ARG A 18 -31.55 -27.24 21.97
CA ARG A 18 -30.58 -26.14 21.75
C ARG A 18 -31.26 -24.77 21.82
N LEU A 19 -32.49 -24.63 21.31
CA LEU A 19 -33.22 -23.35 21.34
C LEU A 19 -33.64 -22.93 22.76
N GLN A 20 -33.95 -23.89 23.64
CA GLN A 20 -34.25 -23.65 25.06
C GLN A 20 -33.03 -23.21 25.89
N PHE A 21 -31.80 -23.39 25.40
CA PHE A 21 -30.57 -22.92 26.07
C PHE A 21 -30.05 -21.60 25.48
N ILE A 22 -30.28 -21.33 24.20
CA ILE A 22 -29.75 -20.12 23.53
C ILE A 22 -30.54 -18.86 23.93
N LEU A 23 -31.86 -18.94 24.06
CA LEU A 23 -32.70 -17.79 24.43
C LEU A 23 -32.44 -17.27 25.86
N PRO A 24 -32.36 -18.12 26.91
CA PRO A 24 -32.01 -17.66 28.25
C PRO A 24 -30.54 -17.24 28.37
N PHE A 25 -29.63 -17.75 27.53
CA PHE A 25 -28.23 -17.32 27.51
C PHE A 25 -28.08 -15.90 26.95
N PHE A 26 -28.75 -15.57 25.85
CA PHE A 26 -28.75 -14.22 25.28
C PHE A 26 -29.44 -13.19 26.17
N THR A 27 -30.56 -13.54 26.81
CA THR A 27 -31.22 -12.63 27.77
C THR A 27 -30.38 -12.45 29.04
N SER A 28 -29.65 -13.47 29.48
CA SER A 28 -28.73 -13.35 30.61
C SER A 28 -27.53 -12.46 30.28
N VAL A 29 -26.96 -12.54 29.07
CA VAL A 29 -25.85 -11.69 28.63
C VAL A 29 -26.30 -10.23 28.47
N LEU A 30 -27.45 -9.98 27.85
CA LEU A 30 -28.01 -8.63 27.73
C LEU A 30 -28.39 -8.03 29.10
N PHE A 31 -28.93 -8.84 30.01
CA PHE A 31 -29.23 -8.42 31.37
C PHE A 31 -27.97 -8.14 32.19
N PHE A 32 -26.92 -8.95 32.01
CA PHE A 32 -25.62 -8.72 32.65
C PHE A 32 -24.94 -7.46 32.11
N MET A 33 -25.01 -7.22 30.80
CA MET A 33 -24.51 -5.99 30.17
C MET A 33 -25.29 -4.75 30.62
N ALA A 34 -26.62 -4.85 30.79
CA ALA A 34 -27.44 -3.77 31.31
C ALA A 34 -27.15 -3.45 32.79
N ILE A 35 -26.89 -4.48 33.61
CA ILE A 35 -26.47 -4.30 35.01
C ILE A 35 -25.06 -3.72 35.09
N LEU A 36 -24.14 -4.15 34.20
CA LEU A 36 -22.80 -3.57 34.11
C LEU A 36 -22.89 -2.08 33.75
N PHE A 37 -23.69 -1.72 32.73
CA PHE A 37 -23.94 -0.34 32.33
C PHE A 37 -24.56 0.50 33.44
N LEU A 38 -25.53 -0.04 34.18
CA LEU A 38 -26.16 0.65 35.30
C LEU A 38 -25.22 0.80 36.50
N GLY A 39 -24.34 -0.18 36.74
CA GLY A 39 -23.30 -0.14 37.77
C GLY A 39 -22.20 0.88 37.46
N ILE A 40 -21.81 1.01 36.19
CA ILE A 40 -20.81 1.98 35.70
C ILE A 40 -21.29 3.42 35.89
N ILE A 41 -22.58 3.70 35.69
CA ILE A 41 -23.16 5.04 35.85
C ILE A 41 -23.22 5.45 37.34
N VAL A 42 -23.36 4.49 38.25
CA VAL A 42 -23.64 4.76 39.67
C VAL A 42 -22.39 4.60 40.55
N PHE A 43 -21.42 3.75 40.19
CA PHE A 43 -20.21 3.48 40.98
C PHE A 43 -18.97 3.16 40.09
N PRO A 44 -18.33 4.16 39.47
CA PRO A 44 -17.21 3.97 38.54
C PRO A 44 -15.96 3.31 39.17
N ASP A 45 -15.72 3.53 40.47
CA ASP A 45 -14.56 2.96 41.17
C ASP A 45 -14.70 1.46 41.51
N LEU A 46 -15.93 0.92 41.49
CA LEU A 46 -16.18 -0.49 41.81
C LEU A 46 -16.01 -1.40 40.59
N THR A 47 -16.09 -0.84 39.39
CA THR A 47 -16.10 -1.59 38.12
C THR A 47 -14.71 -2.05 37.65
N ALA A 48 -13.65 -1.32 38.01
CA ALA A 48 -12.27 -1.69 37.68
C ALA A 48 -11.84 -3.05 38.28
N GLY A 49 -12.36 -3.41 39.47
CA GLY A 49 -12.07 -4.69 40.10
C GLY A 49 -12.83 -5.89 39.52
N ILE A 50 -13.95 -5.64 38.82
CA ILE A 50 -14.82 -6.68 38.26
C ILE A 50 -14.35 -7.09 36.85
N THR A 51 -13.87 -6.15 36.04
CA THR A 51 -13.38 -6.41 34.67
C THR A 51 -12.09 -7.22 34.65
N ALA A 52 -11.23 -7.08 35.67
CA ALA A 52 -9.95 -7.81 35.81
C ALA A 52 -10.11 -9.33 36.01
N ASN A 53 -11.32 -9.83 36.30
CA ASN A 53 -11.59 -11.25 36.56
C ASN A 53 -12.49 -11.91 35.50
N LEU A 54 -12.71 -11.25 34.35
CA LEU A 54 -13.52 -11.82 33.27
C LEU A 54 -12.75 -12.95 32.55
N PRO A 55 -13.36 -14.14 32.36
CA PRO A 55 -12.72 -15.21 31.64
C PRO A 55 -12.67 -14.92 30.13
N TRP A 56 -11.63 -15.41 29.47
CA TRP A 56 -11.52 -15.41 28.02
C TRP A 56 -12.77 -16.02 27.36
N PRO A 57 -13.37 -15.41 26.32
CA PRO A 57 -12.88 -14.29 25.51
C PRO A 57 -13.46 -12.91 25.91
N PHE A 58 -14.12 -12.79 27.06
CA PHE A 58 -14.86 -11.56 27.41
C PHE A 58 -13.94 -10.41 27.84
N SER A 59 -12.78 -10.71 28.44
CA SER A 59 -11.73 -9.73 28.75
C SER A 59 -11.30 -8.95 27.50
N ASP A 60 -11.03 -9.66 26.41
CA ASP A 60 -10.45 -9.10 25.18
C ASP A 60 -11.46 -8.25 24.38
N ILE A 61 -12.75 -8.41 24.68
CA ILE A 61 -13.84 -7.65 24.05
C ILE A 61 -14.24 -6.43 24.89
N VAL A 62 -14.16 -6.55 26.23
CA VAL A 62 -14.74 -5.57 27.16
C VAL A 62 -13.69 -4.60 27.72
N LEU A 63 -12.44 -5.02 27.94
CA LEU A 63 -11.38 -4.13 28.44
C LEU A 63 -11.01 -3.00 27.46
N PRO A 64 -10.88 -3.24 26.14
CA PRO A 64 -10.58 -2.17 25.16
C PRO A 64 -11.73 -1.15 24.98
N LEU A 65 -12.86 -1.33 25.69
CA LEU A 65 -13.96 -0.37 25.70
C LEU A 65 -13.75 0.73 26.75
N PHE A 66 -12.81 0.57 27.68
CA PHE A 66 -12.51 1.54 28.74
C PHE A 66 -11.20 2.24 28.44
N PHE A 67 -11.22 3.58 28.40
CA PHE A 67 -10.03 4.43 28.30
C PHE A 67 -8.94 3.99 29.30
N GLN A 68 -7.76 3.60 28.82
CA GLN A 68 -6.61 3.24 29.66
C GLN A 68 -5.45 4.21 29.39
N PRO A 69 -4.98 4.95 30.40
CA PRO A 69 -3.94 5.94 30.20
C PRO A 69 -2.51 5.34 30.12
N GLU A 70 -2.36 4.07 30.50
CA GLU A 70 -1.08 3.35 30.45
C GLU A 70 -1.05 2.50 29.19
N ILE A 71 0.03 2.59 28.41
CA ILE A 71 0.21 1.82 27.18
C ILE A 71 0.31 0.33 27.52
N LYS A 72 -0.56 -0.50 26.92
CA LYS A 72 -0.58 -1.95 27.17
C LYS A 72 -0.34 -2.77 25.91
N ASP A 73 0.43 -3.84 26.07
CA ASP A 73 0.72 -4.80 25.00
C ASP A 73 -0.54 -5.44 24.41
N TYR A 74 -1.56 -5.71 25.23
CA TYR A 74 -2.82 -6.28 24.77
C TYR A 74 -3.70 -5.30 23.99
N GLU A 75 -3.61 -3.99 24.25
CA GLU A 75 -4.35 -2.95 23.52
C GLU A 75 -3.70 -2.68 22.18
N LEU A 76 -2.36 -2.56 22.16
CA LEU A 76 -1.58 -2.56 20.94
C LEU A 76 -1.94 -3.76 20.03
N ALA A 77 -1.92 -4.96 20.60
CA ALA A 77 -2.27 -6.16 19.85
C ALA A 77 -3.74 -6.17 19.38
N ALA A 78 -4.67 -5.55 20.12
CA ALA A 78 -6.07 -5.47 19.73
C ALA A 78 -6.28 -4.52 18.54
N HIS A 79 -5.63 -3.35 18.56
CA HIS A 79 -5.62 -2.39 17.45
C HIS A 79 -5.06 -3.04 16.18
N VAL A 80 -3.88 -3.66 16.27
CA VAL A 80 -3.27 -4.38 15.13
C VAL A 80 -4.19 -5.47 14.61
N ARG A 81 -4.77 -6.30 15.48
CA ARG A 81 -5.69 -7.38 15.07
C ARG A 81 -6.94 -6.88 14.36
N PHE A 82 -7.50 -5.75 14.80
CA PHE A 82 -8.67 -5.19 14.14
C PHE A 82 -8.29 -4.59 12.79
N LEU A 83 -7.30 -3.69 12.78
CA LEU A 83 -6.87 -2.97 11.59
C LEU A 83 -6.40 -3.95 10.52
N ALA A 84 -5.61 -4.95 10.89
CA ALA A 84 -5.09 -5.98 9.99
C ALA A 84 -6.02 -7.20 9.84
N SER A 85 -7.32 -7.11 10.16
CA SER A 85 -8.23 -8.24 9.94
C SER A 85 -8.72 -8.31 8.48
N ASP A 86 -9.01 -9.52 8.02
CA ASP A 86 -9.58 -9.78 6.68
C ASP A 86 -10.88 -8.99 6.43
N ARG A 87 -11.59 -8.58 7.49
CA ARG A 87 -12.79 -7.75 7.40
C ARG A 87 -12.52 -6.39 6.77
N LEU A 88 -11.30 -5.89 6.88
CA LEU A 88 -10.88 -4.62 6.30
C LEU A 88 -10.23 -4.81 4.93
N ALA A 89 -10.15 -6.05 4.42
CA ALA A 89 -9.76 -6.38 3.04
C ALA A 89 -8.48 -5.67 2.54
N GLY A 90 -7.53 -5.43 3.46
CA GLY A 90 -6.27 -4.75 3.18
C GLY A 90 -6.34 -3.24 2.95
N ARG A 91 -7.46 -2.57 3.28
CA ARG A 91 -7.57 -1.10 3.40
C ARG A 91 -7.02 -0.31 2.19
N LEU A 92 -7.18 -0.82 0.98
CA LEU A 92 -6.86 -0.04 -0.23
C LEU A 92 -7.73 1.22 -0.28
N THR A 93 -7.14 2.32 -0.70
CA THR A 93 -7.81 3.60 -0.88
C THR A 93 -9.07 3.46 -1.75
N GLY A 94 -10.14 4.16 -1.37
CA GLY A 94 -11.44 4.08 -2.05
C GLY A 94 -12.26 2.81 -1.75
N THR A 95 -11.77 1.88 -0.93
CA THR A 95 -12.54 0.68 -0.56
C THR A 95 -13.40 0.87 0.69
N SER A 96 -14.34 -0.05 0.93
CA SER A 96 -15.10 -0.08 2.19
C SER A 96 -14.21 -0.42 3.40
N GLY A 97 -13.11 -1.15 3.18
CA GLY A 97 -12.18 -1.56 4.22
C GLY A 97 -11.45 -0.40 4.86
N ILE A 98 -10.92 0.52 4.05
CA ILE A 98 -10.28 1.74 4.56
C ILE A 98 -11.30 2.65 5.26
N SER A 99 -12.53 2.73 4.72
CA SER A 99 -13.60 3.50 5.34
C SER A 99 -13.92 3.02 6.76
N LEU A 100 -13.90 1.70 7.00
CA LEU A 100 -14.09 1.13 8.34
C LEU A 100 -12.92 1.41 9.28
N ALA A 101 -11.68 1.42 8.76
CA ALA A 101 -10.50 1.79 9.54
C ALA A 101 -10.57 3.23 10.02
N GLU A 102 -10.94 4.16 9.12
CA GLU A 102 -11.06 5.59 9.41
C GLU A 102 -12.12 5.87 10.48
N GLU A 103 -13.28 5.21 10.38
CA GLU A 103 -14.33 5.31 11.40
C GLU A 103 -13.86 4.74 12.75
N TYR A 104 -13.13 3.62 12.73
CA TYR A 104 -12.55 3.05 13.94
C TYR A 104 -11.56 4.00 14.61
N ILE A 105 -10.60 4.56 13.88
CA ILE A 105 -9.61 5.52 14.39
C ILE A 105 -10.31 6.75 14.96
N SER A 106 -11.25 7.35 14.21
CA SER A 106 -12.00 8.52 14.68
C SER A 106 -12.83 8.22 15.95
N SER A 107 -13.28 6.97 16.12
CA SER A 107 -13.99 6.54 17.33
C SER A 107 -13.09 6.51 18.56
N VAL A 108 -11.81 6.17 18.40
CA VAL A 108 -10.81 6.22 19.47
C VAL A 108 -10.50 7.67 19.82
N TYR A 109 -10.28 8.54 18.83
CA TYR A 109 -10.08 9.98 19.07
C TYR A 109 -11.24 10.60 19.85
N ARG A 110 -12.49 10.32 19.42
CA ARG A 110 -13.69 10.82 20.09
C ARG A 110 -13.81 10.30 21.53
N ARG A 111 -13.49 9.03 21.75
CA ARG A 111 -13.56 8.38 23.07
C ARG A 111 -12.50 8.94 24.03
N ALA A 112 -11.30 9.20 23.51
CA ALA A 112 -10.22 9.84 24.25
C ALA A 112 -10.46 11.34 24.50
N GLY A 113 -11.53 11.92 23.94
CA GLY A 113 -11.88 13.32 24.17
C GLY A 113 -11.04 14.31 23.38
N LEU A 114 -10.42 13.87 22.28
CA LEU A 114 -9.82 14.81 21.33
C LEU A 114 -10.92 15.71 20.74
N SER A 115 -10.48 16.84 20.21
CA SER A 115 -11.32 17.74 19.43
C SER A 115 -11.01 17.59 17.95
N CYS A 116 -11.93 18.02 17.07
CA CYS A 116 -11.57 18.22 15.67
C CYS A 116 -10.52 19.33 15.58
N MET A 117 -9.70 19.31 14.53
CA MET A 117 -8.70 20.36 14.32
C MET A 117 -9.35 21.75 14.31
N PRO A 118 -8.68 22.80 14.85
CA PRO A 118 -9.22 24.16 14.82
C PRO A 118 -9.65 24.57 13.41
N GLY A 119 -10.91 25.01 13.27
CA GLY A 119 -11.50 25.36 11.98
C GLY A 119 -12.24 24.22 11.26
N SER A 120 -12.23 23.00 11.82
CA SER A 120 -12.99 21.84 11.32
C SER A 120 -14.10 21.42 12.30
N ASP A 121 -15.20 20.92 11.77
CA ASP A 121 -16.28 20.24 12.52
C ASP A 121 -16.22 18.70 12.38
N SER A 122 -15.20 18.19 11.69
CA SER A 122 -14.99 16.78 11.38
C SER A 122 -13.57 16.33 11.74
N TYR A 123 -13.45 15.06 12.12
CA TYR A 123 -12.15 14.38 12.23
C TYR A 123 -11.57 14.03 10.86
N PHE A 124 -12.33 14.17 9.77
CA PHE A 124 -11.88 13.79 8.44
C PHE A 124 -11.45 15.02 7.65
N GLN A 125 -10.22 15.00 7.12
CA GLN A 125 -9.82 15.87 6.02
C GLN A 125 -9.90 15.06 4.73
N SER A 126 -10.87 15.41 3.87
CA SER A 126 -11.08 14.77 2.58
C SER A 126 -10.23 15.40 1.50
N PHE A 127 -9.73 14.57 0.58
CA PHE A 127 -9.04 15.00 -0.64
C PHE A 127 -9.34 14.00 -1.76
N ASP A 128 -9.20 14.43 -3.00
CA ASP A 128 -9.38 13.56 -4.16
C ASP A 128 -8.01 13.16 -4.75
N ILE A 129 -7.91 11.91 -5.18
CA ILE A 129 -6.86 11.42 -6.09
C ILE A 129 -7.52 10.88 -7.35
N TYR A 130 -6.78 10.88 -8.46
CA TYR A 130 -7.31 10.53 -9.77
C TYR A 130 -6.61 9.29 -10.30
N ARG A 131 -7.35 8.18 -10.41
CA ARG A 131 -6.86 6.92 -10.96
C ARG A 131 -7.06 6.88 -12.45
N LYS A 132 -5.97 6.64 -13.17
CA LYS A 132 -5.99 6.57 -14.64
C LYS A 132 -5.28 5.31 -15.11
N GLY A 133 -6.03 4.45 -15.78
CA GLY A 133 -5.50 3.25 -16.41
C GLY A 133 -5.10 3.49 -17.87
N PHE A 134 -4.69 2.41 -18.54
CA PHE A 134 -4.34 2.43 -19.96
C PHE A 134 -5.56 2.11 -20.86
N ASP A 135 -5.64 2.77 -22.01
CA ASP A 135 -6.59 2.41 -23.07
C ASP A 135 -6.14 1.08 -23.71
N ALA A 136 -6.80 -0.02 -23.32
CA ALA A 136 -6.49 -1.37 -23.78
C ALA A 136 -6.59 -1.56 -25.31
N LYS A 137 -7.26 -0.65 -26.05
CA LYS A 137 -7.33 -0.72 -27.53
C LYS A 137 -6.17 -0.03 -28.20
N ARG A 138 -5.56 0.94 -27.52
CA ARG A 138 -4.46 1.77 -28.05
C ARG A 138 -3.13 1.42 -27.41
N THR A 139 -3.13 0.66 -26.33
CA THR A 139 -1.92 0.17 -25.67
C THR A 139 -1.58 -1.23 -26.15
N VAL A 140 -0.55 -1.34 -26.98
CA VAL A 140 -0.16 -2.56 -27.69
C VAL A 140 1.36 -2.65 -27.75
N ILE A 141 1.89 -3.87 -27.68
CA ILE A 141 3.29 -4.18 -27.98
C ILE A 141 3.34 -5.39 -28.91
N GLU A 142 4.15 -5.28 -29.96
CA GLU A 142 4.48 -6.38 -30.86
C GLU A 142 6.00 -6.45 -31.00
N ILE A 143 6.61 -7.57 -30.58
CA ILE A 143 8.03 -7.84 -30.79
C ILE A 143 8.15 -8.79 -31.98
N SER A 144 9.10 -8.53 -32.88
CA SER A 144 9.39 -9.38 -34.03
C SER A 144 10.84 -9.87 -34.03
N ILE A 145 11.05 -11.08 -34.54
CA ILE A 145 12.35 -11.65 -34.89
C ILE A 145 12.43 -11.73 -36.41
N GLY A 146 13.14 -10.77 -37.04
CA GLY A 146 13.09 -10.59 -38.48
C GLY A 146 11.68 -10.22 -38.93
N THR A 147 10.98 -11.13 -39.60
CA THR A 147 9.58 -10.93 -40.05
C THR A 147 8.57 -11.76 -39.25
N GLU A 148 9.02 -12.57 -38.29
CA GLU A 148 8.14 -13.39 -37.46
C GLU A 148 7.75 -12.60 -36.20
N VAL A 149 6.45 -12.43 -35.98
CA VAL A 149 5.93 -11.85 -34.72
C VAL A 149 6.13 -12.87 -33.60
N PHE A 150 6.79 -12.42 -32.53
CA PHE A 150 6.93 -13.18 -31.30
C PHE A 150 5.63 -13.09 -30.49
N PRO A 151 5.01 -14.23 -30.14
CA PRO A 151 3.71 -14.21 -29.47
C PRO A 151 3.84 -13.69 -28.03
N LEU A 152 3.06 -12.66 -27.71
CA LEU A 152 2.87 -12.12 -26.37
C LEU A 152 1.39 -11.88 -26.13
N THR A 153 0.91 -12.30 -24.96
CA THR A 153 -0.46 -12.06 -24.50
C THR A 153 -0.46 -10.96 -23.45
N MET A 154 -1.26 -9.91 -23.66
CA MET A 154 -1.41 -8.81 -22.70
C MET A 154 -1.92 -9.32 -21.34
N TYR A 155 -1.29 -8.86 -20.26
CA TYR A 155 -1.51 -9.24 -18.86
C TYR A 155 -1.21 -10.70 -18.50
N GLU A 156 -0.66 -11.49 -19.43
CA GLU A 156 -0.12 -12.83 -19.17
C GLU A 156 1.41 -12.85 -19.42
N ASP A 157 1.84 -12.30 -20.55
CA ASP A 157 3.25 -12.25 -20.97
C ASP A 157 3.83 -10.83 -20.93
N THR A 158 2.97 -9.80 -21.03
CA THR A 158 3.39 -8.39 -21.16
C THR A 158 2.33 -7.39 -20.72
N GLY A 159 2.72 -6.16 -20.40
CA GLY A 159 1.80 -5.06 -20.09
C GLY A 159 2.54 -3.72 -20.01
N PRO A 160 1.84 -2.57 -20.10
CA PRO A 160 2.46 -1.27 -19.89
C PRO A 160 2.94 -1.16 -18.44
N LEU A 161 4.12 -0.62 -18.17
CA LEU A 161 4.51 -0.35 -16.78
C LEU A 161 3.63 0.80 -16.22
N PHE A 162 3.27 0.78 -14.94
CA PHE A 162 2.43 1.81 -14.30
C PHE A 162 2.98 3.24 -14.42
N LEU A 163 4.30 3.40 -14.62
CA LEU A 163 4.97 4.68 -14.88
C LEU A 163 5.21 4.96 -16.37
N SER A 164 4.64 4.18 -17.28
CA SER A 164 4.85 4.34 -18.73
C SER A 164 4.41 5.72 -19.20
N GLY A 165 5.24 6.36 -20.03
CA GLY A 165 4.78 7.50 -20.80
C GLY A 165 3.82 7.09 -21.93
N GLU A 166 3.13 8.09 -22.49
CA GLU A 166 2.36 7.90 -23.71
C GLU A 166 3.23 8.06 -24.95
N GLY A 167 2.85 7.37 -26.02
CA GLY A 167 3.47 7.53 -27.33
C GLY A 167 3.46 6.26 -28.15
N GLU A 168 4.01 6.39 -29.35
CA GLU A 168 4.19 5.30 -30.30
C GLU A 168 5.65 5.26 -30.73
N SER A 169 6.18 4.05 -30.90
CA SER A 169 7.52 3.87 -31.45
C SER A 169 7.62 2.56 -32.21
N GLU A 170 8.33 2.59 -33.33
CA GLU A 170 8.66 1.41 -34.11
C GLU A 170 10.14 1.46 -34.44
N ALA A 171 10.93 0.56 -33.85
CA ALA A 171 12.38 0.54 -34.04
C ALA A 171 13.01 -0.81 -33.74
N GLY A 172 14.29 -0.94 -34.09
CA GLY A 172 15.12 -2.07 -33.67
C GLY A 172 15.36 -2.06 -32.15
N ILE A 173 15.55 -3.25 -31.58
CA ILE A 173 15.78 -3.44 -30.15
C ILE A 173 17.28 -3.59 -29.86
N VAL A 174 17.75 -2.99 -28.76
CA VAL A 174 19.12 -3.15 -28.22
C VAL A 174 19.07 -3.56 -26.76
N PHE A 175 19.96 -4.47 -26.33
CA PHE A 175 20.04 -4.93 -24.95
C PHE A 175 21.03 -4.09 -24.18
N ALA A 176 20.58 -3.39 -23.14
CA ALA A 176 21.42 -2.53 -22.32
C ALA A 176 21.50 -3.04 -20.88
N GLY A 177 21.66 -4.35 -20.69
CA GLY A 177 21.93 -4.91 -19.38
C GLY A 177 20.86 -4.58 -18.34
N TYR A 178 21.26 -4.00 -17.20
CA TYR A 178 20.33 -3.50 -16.19
C TYR A 178 19.85 -2.06 -16.48
N GLY A 179 20.34 -1.41 -17.53
CA GLY A 179 19.99 -0.03 -17.87
C GLY A 179 20.61 1.00 -16.92
N ILE A 180 21.77 0.69 -16.33
CA ILE A 180 22.39 1.51 -15.28
C ILE A 180 23.58 2.30 -15.83
N THR A 181 23.65 3.58 -15.45
CA THR A 181 24.84 4.42 -15.54
C THR A 181 25.15 4.95 -14.15
N ALA A 182 26.17 4.39 -13.49
CA ALA A 182 26.59 4.70 -12.14
C ALA A 182 28.12 4.97 -12.13
N PRO A 183 28.54 6.21 -12.42
CA PRO A 183 29.96 6.59 -12.42
C PRO A 183 30.66 6.30 -11.09
N GLU A 184 29.95 6.41 -9.97
CA GLU A 184 30.43 6.09 -8.62
C GLU A 184 30.82 4.62 -8.44
N ALA A 185 30.24 3.73 -9.26
CA ALA A 185 30.52 2.31 -9.29
C ALA A 185 31.41 1.90 -10.47
N GLY A 186 31.81 2.86 -11.33
CA GLY A 186 32.47 2.58 -12.61
C GLY A 186 31.61 1.72 -13.54
N TRP A 187 30.28 1.80 -13.40
CA TRP A 187 29.32 0.96 -14.11
C TRP A 187 28.56 1.74 -15.17
N ASP A 188 28.50 1.23 -16.40
CA ASP A 188 27.72 1.86 -17.46
C ASP A 188 27.28 0.82 -18.50
N ASP A 189 26.02 0.40 -18.43
CA ASP A 189 25.45 -0.59 -19.36
C ASP A 189 25.20 -0.02 -20.76
N TYR A 190 25.21 1.31 -20.92
CA TYR A 190 25.07 1.98 -22.22
C TYR A 190 26.41 2.17 -22.92
N LYS A 191 27.52 1.84 -22.24
CA LYS A 191 28.85 1.98 -22.79
C LYS A 191 29.01 1.09 -24.03
N ASP A 192 29.45 1.72 -25.13
CA ASP A 192 29.68 1.07 -26.42
C ASP A 192 28.40 0.50 -27.10
N ILE A 193 27.20 0.95 -26.69
CA ILE A 193 25.91 0.60 -27.31
C ILE A 193 25.26 1.84 -27.92
N ASP A 194 24.84 1.76 -29.18
CA ASP A 194 24.07 2.82 -29.83
C ASP A 194 22.58 2.61 -29.57
N VAL A 195 22.02 3.36 -28.61
CA VAL A 195 20.61 3.28 -28.23
C VAL A 195 19.76 4.41 -28.82
N LYS A 196 20.37 5.34 -29.56
CA LYS A 196 19.67 6.48 -30.11
C LYS A 196 18.63 6.02 -31.14
N ASP A 197 17.40 6.48 -30.98
CA ASP A 197 16.27 6.13 -31.85
C ASP A 197 15.98 4.61 -31.86
N LYS A 198 16.35 3.90 -30.78
CA LYS A 198 16.10 2.46 -30.58
C LYS A 198 15.16 2.21 -29.41
N ILE A 199 14.59 1.01 -29.40
CA ILE A 199 13.91 0.46 -28.22
C ILE A 199 14.97 -0.28 -27.39
N VAL A 200 15.00 -0.04 -26.09
CA VAL A 200 15.98 -0.69 -25.22
C VAL A 200 15.29 -1.77 -24.39
N ILE A 201 15.83 -2.99 -24.42
CA ILE A 201 15.44 -4.06 -23.51
C ILE A 201 16.43 -4.17 -22.35
N ILE A 202 15.95 -4.12 -21.12
CA ILE A 202 16.77 -4.11 -19.89
C ILE A 202 16.23 -5.05 -18.82
N LEU A 203 17.10 -5.51 -17.94
CA LEU A 203 16.77 -6.35 -16.79
C LEU A 203 16.20 -5.51 -15.64
N ARG A 204 15.19 -6.03 -14.95
CA ARG A 204 14.71 -5.49 -13.66
C ARG A 204 15.76 -5.68 -12.57
N GLY A 205 15.82 -4.74 -11.61
CA GLY A 205 16.71 -4.83 -10.45
C GLY A 205 18.08 -4.22 -10.73
N GLU A 206 19.12 -4.68 -10.05
CA GLU A 206 20.50 -4.22 -10.25
C GLU A 206 21.47 -5.40 -10.03
N PRO A 207 22.72 -5.33 -10.53
CA PRO A 207 23.66 -6.44 -10.41
C PRO A 207 24.08 -6.66 -8.95
N ASN A 208 24.51 -7.86 -8.57
CA ASN A 208 25.15 -8.09 -7.26
C ASN A 208 26.68 -8.09 -7.34
N ALA A 209 27.25 -7.09 -8.03
CA ALA A 209 28.66 -7.08 -8.41
C ALA A 209 29.60 -6.81 -7.22
N PRO A 210 30.46 -7.76 -6.80
CA PRO A 210 31.31 -7.59 -5.63
C PRO A 210 32.25 -6.38 -5.74
N GLY A 211 32.38 -5.62 -4.65
CA GLY A 211 33.23 -4.43 -4.60
C GLY A 211 32.63 -3.18 -5.26
N THR A 212 31.36 -3.24 -5.67
CA THR A 212 30.60 -2.08 -6.14
C THR A 212 29.54 -1.67 -5.11
N VAL A 213 28.86 -0.54 -5.37
CA VAL A 213 27.72 -0.07 -4.56
C VAL A 213 26.53 -1.05 -4.57
N PHE A 214 26.51 -2.00 -5.52
CA PHE A 214 25.40 -2.93 -5.69
C PHE A 214 25.54 -4.25 -4.91
N ALA A 215 26.67 -4.46 -4.22
CA ALA A 215 26.87 -5.61 -3.33
C ALA A 215 26.58 -5.28 -1.85
N GLY A 216 25.68 -4.32 -1.60
CA GLY A 216 25.31 -3.83 -0.28
C GLY A 216 24.09 -4.51 0.32
N ASP A 217 23.76 -4.13 1.56
CA ASP A 217 22.54 -4.56 2.25
C ASP A 217 21.34 -3.76 1.71
N GLY A 218 20.80 -4.20 0.57
CA GLY A 218 19.61 -3.63 -0.07
C GLY A 218 19.87 -3.03 -1.45
N TYR A 219 18.79 -2.61 -2.11
CA TYR A 219 18.84 -2.08 -3.46
C TYR A 219 19.09 -0.58 -3.51
N THR A 220 19.93 -0.15 -4.44
CA THR A 220 20.18 1.27 -4.68
C THR A 220 19.06 1.92 -5.51
N LYS A 221 19.09 3.25 -5.62
CA LYS A 221 18.23 4.02 -6.54
C LYS A 221 18.31 3.55 -8.00
N HIS A 222 19.40 2.87 -8.39
CA HIS A 222 19.61 2.39 -9.75
C HIS A 222 18.77 1.16 -10.08
N SER A 223 18.27 0.45 -9.07
CA SER A 223 17.30 -0.64 -9.24
C SER A 223 15.89 -0.16 -9.60
N GLN A 224 15.55 1.10 -9.29
CA GLN A 224 14.21 1.64 -9.43
C GLN A 224 13.81 1.84 -10.91
N PHE A 225 12.56 1.49 -11.24
CA PHE A 225 12.02 1.63 -12.60
C PHE A 225 12.21 3.03 -13.17
N LEU A 226 11.79 4.07 -12.43
CA LEU A 226 11.83 5.45 -12.88
C LEU A 226 13.27 5.92 -13.19
N SER A 227 14.24 5.54 -12.37
CA SER A 227 15.65 5.86 -12.59
C SER A 227 16.16 5.28 -13.92
N LYS A 228 15.84 4.01 -14.20
CA LYS A 228 16.25 3.33 -15.44
C LYS A 228 15.54 3.88 -16.67
N MET A 229 14.24 4.18 -16.57
CA MET A 229 13.47 4.78 -17.66
C MET A 229 14.02 6.15 -18.05
N ARG A 230 14.32 7.00 -17.05
CA ARG A 230 14.98 8.29 -17.27
C ARG A 230 16.37 8.10 -17.87
N ASN A 231 17.15 7.15 -17.37
CA ASN A 231 18.49 6.88 -17.90
C ASN A 231 18.44 6.45 -19.38
N ALA A 232 17.54 5.54 -19.75
CA ALA A 232 17.34 5.13 -21.14
C ALA A 232 17.00 6.31 -22.05
N LYS A 233 16.08 7.18 -21.62
CA LYS A 233 15.71 8.39 -22.35
C LYS A 233 16.88 9.37 -22.51
N LEU A 234 17.67 9.58 -21.46
CA LEU A 234 18.87 10.44 -21.51
C LEU A 234 19.90 9.94 -22.54
N HIS A 235 19.95 8.63 -22.78
CA HIS A 235 20.79 8.02 -23.81
C HIS A 235 20.14 8.02 -25.21
N GLY A 236 18.89 8.45 -25.34
CA GLY A 236 18.18 8.60 -26.62
C GLY A 236 17.26 7.44 -27.01
N ALA A 237 16.92 6.55 -26.07
CA ALA A 237 15.96 5.48 -26.29
C ALA A 237 14.54 6.04 -26.58
N LEU A 238 13.83 5.42 -27.53
CA LEU A 238 12.43 5.74 -27.84
C LEU A 238 11.45 5.08 -26.88
N ALA A 239 11.76 3.86 -26.43
CA ALA A 239 10.95 3.08 -25.52
C ALA A 239 11.80 2.11 -24.70
N VAL A 240 11.23 1.60 -23.61
CA VAL A 240 11.88 0.62 -22.73
C VAL A 240 11.03 -0.65 -22.62
N ILE A 241 11.68 -1.80 -22.76
CA ILE A 241 11.09 -3.10 -22.43
C ILE A 241 11.85 -3.64 -21.22
N PHE A 242 11.17 -3.80 -20.10
CA PHE A 242 11.75 -4.45 -18.93
C PHE A 242 11.54 -5.96 -18.98
N VAL A 243 12.63 -6.69 -18.79
CA VAL A 243 12.57 -8.11 -18.48
C VAL A 243 12.35 -8.27 -16.98
N MET A 244 11.21 -8.83 -16.62
CA MET A 244 10.84 -9.10 -15.25
C MET A 244 11.58 -10.32 -14.69
N PHE A 245 11.91 -10.24 -13.41
CA PHE A 245 12.29 -11.36 -12.57
C PHE A 245 11.83 -11.06 -11.15
N ASP A 246 11.75 -12.10 -10.32
CA ASP A 246 11.58 -11.91 -8.89
C ASP A 246 12.86 -11.30 -8.28
N VAL A 247 12.66 -10.18 -7.60
CA VAL A 247 13.67 -9.44 -6.87
C VAL A 247 13.17 -9.42 -5.42
N PRO A 248 13.92 -9.98 -4.45
CA PRO A 248 13.53 -9.93 -3.04
C PRO A 248 13.09 -8.54 -2.63
N GLU A 249 12.05 -8.45 -1.80
CA GLU A 249 11.51 -7.17 -1.27
C GLU A 249 10.88 -6.23 -2.31
N MET A 250 10.77 -6.64 -3.58
CA MET A 250 10.02 -5.92 -4.60
C MET A 250 8.77 -6.70 -5.04
N PRO A 251 7.74 -6.04 -5.63
CA PRO A 251 6.56 -6.73 -6.14
C PRO A 251 6.95 -7.85 -7.11
N SER A 252 6.35 -9.03 -7.02
CA SER A 252 6.67 -10.14 -7.92
C SER A 252 6.30 -9.79 -9.37
N GLU A 253 6.89 -10.53 -10.30
CA GLU A 253 6.53 -10.44 -11.71
C GLU A 253 5.02 -10.61 -11.94
N THR A 254 4.40 -11.58 -11.26
CA THR A 254 2.96 -11.83 -11.36
C THR A 254 2.13 -10.65 -10.83
N GLN A 255 2.58 -9.95 -9.78
CA GLN A 255 1.89 -8.76 -9.29
C GLN A 255 1.89 -7.66 -10.34
N LEU A 256 3.03 -7.41 -11.00
CA LEU A 256 3.17 -6.33 -11.99
C LEU A 256 2.41 -6.55 -13.31
N LEU A 257 1.96 -7.77 -13.58
CA LEU A 257 1.12 -8.11 -14.74
C LEU A 257 -0.39 -8.00 -14.44
N GLN A 258 -0.78 -7.83 -13.18
CA GLN A 258 -2.19 -7.73 -12.84
C GLN A 258 -2.75 -6.43 -13.39
N PRO A 259 -3.95 -6.45 -14.01
CA PRO A 259 -4.66 -5.24 -14.44
C PRO A 259 -4.72 -4.15 -13.36
N ASP A 260 -4.81 -4.57 -12.09
CA ASP A 260 -4.86 -3.71 -10.91
C ASP A 260 -3.51 -3.04 -10.57
N PHE A 261 -2.43 -3.33 -11.30
CA PHE A 261 -1.16 -2.59 -11.22
C PHE A 261 -0.93 -1.71 -12.45
N HIS A 262 -1.85 -1.68 -13.41
CA HIS A 262 -1.72 -0.91 -14.65
C HIS A 262 -2.54 0.39 -14.59
N TYR A 263 -2.40 1.13 -13.49
CA TYR A 263 -2.87 2.50 -13.36
C TYR A 263 -1.81 3.35 -12.66
N TYR A 264 -1.92 4.66 -12.83
CA TYR A 264 -1.23 5.62 -11.98
C TYR A 264 -2.24 6.55 -11.31
N LEU A 265 -1.78 7.22 -10.27
CA LEU A 265 -2.57 8.14 -9.47
C LEU A 265 -1.99 9.55 -9.63
N GLU A 266 -2.88 10.52 -9.82
CA GLU A 266 -2.54 11.94 -9.87
C GLU A 266 -3.19 12.68 -8.69
N PRO A 267 -2.50 13.64 -8.06
CA PRO A 267 -3.06 14.44 -6.97
C PRO A 267 -3.98 15.56 -7.46
N GLU A 268 -3.93 15.89 -8.75
CA GLU A 268 -4.74 16.91 -9.40
C GLU A 268 -5.57 16.30 -10.52
N LYS A 269 -6.74 16.88 -10.77
CA LYS A 269 -7.61 16.39 -11.83
C LYS A 269 -6.89 16.59 -13.16
N PRO A 270 -6.71 15.55 -13.98
CA PRO A 270 -6.17 15.73 -15.32
C PRO A 270 -7.10 16.68 -16.07
N ASP A 271 -6.57 17.86 -16.39
CA ASP A 271 -7.33 18.91 -17.06
C ASP A 271 -7.69 18.39 -18.46
N SER A 272 -8.98 18.38 -18.80
CA SER A 272 -9.44 17.85 -20.11
C SER A 272 -8.99 18.72 -21.29
N GLN A 273 -8.34 19.86 -21.01
CA GLN A 273 -7.86 20.84 -21.97
C GLN A 273 -6.45 21.36 -21.70
N SER A 274 -5.73 20.90 -20.66
CA SER A 274 -4.31 21.22 -20.60
C SER A 274 -3.62 20.44 -21.72
N GLU A 275 -2.98 21.15 -22.64
CA GLU A 275 -1.91 20.52 -23.43
C GLU A 275 -0.97 19.92 -22.38
N LYS A 276 -0.95 18.58 -22.27
CA LYS A 276 0.08 17.86 -21.51
C LYS A 276 1.41 18.55 -21.81
N PRO A 277 2.31 18.71 -20.80
CA PRO A 277 3.61 19.28 -21.07
C PRO A 277 4.15 18.60 -22.32
N LYS A 278 4.53 19.42 -23.32
CA LYS A 278 5.05 18.94 -24.61
C LYS A 278 6.01 17.77 -24.34
N PRO A 279 6.07 16.74 -25.20
CA PRO A 279 6.99 15.63 -25.04
C PRO A 279 8.44 16.13 -25.19
N ASP A 280 8.97 16.76 -24.14
CA ASP A 280 10.34 17.20 -23.96
C ASP A 280 10.77 16.85 -22.52
N SER A 281 11.97 16.25 -22.47
CA SER A 281 12.82 15.82 -21.35
C SER A 281 12.26 15.08 -20.12
N GLU A 282 11.12 15.42 -19.51
CA GLU A 282 10.81 14.92 -18.15
C GLU A 282 9.96 13.64 -18.06
N MET A 283 8.99 13.46 -18.95
CA MET A 283 8.15 12.26 -18.93
C MET A 283 8.94 11.02 -19.39
N PRO A 284 8.86 9.88 -18.70
CA PRO A 284 9.52 8.66 -19.16
C PRO A 284 8.99 8.23 -20.53
N PRO A 285 9.78 7.49 -21.33
CA PRO A 285 9.33 6.99 -22.62
C PRO A 285 8.24 5.90 -22.44
N PRO A 286 7.50 5.51 -23.51
CA PRO A 286 6.66 4.33 -23.50
C PRO A 286 7.42 3.11 -22.95
N CYS A 287 6.79 2.40 -22.02
CA CYS A 287 7.46 1.37 -21.26
C CYS A 287 6.56 0.15 -21.08
N PHE A 288 7.08 -1.02 -21.45
CA PHE A 288 6.42 -2.31 -21.28
C PHE A 288 7.25 -3.23 -20.41
N ILE A 289 6.59 -4.20 -19.80
CA ILE A 289 7.23 -5.33 -19.15
C ILE A 289 7.03 -6.58 -20.01
N ILE A 290 7.98 -7.51 -19.98
CA ILE A 290 7.79 -8.88 -20.46
C ILE A 290 8.16 -9.86 -19.35
N THR A 291 7.47 -11.00 -19.30
CA THR A 291 7.78 -12.05 -18.33
C THR A 291 9.21 -12.56 -18.49
N ASN A 292 9.76 -13.11 -17.40
CA ASN A 292 11.03 -13.82 -17.45
C ASN A 292 10.98 -14.95 -18.49
N LEU A 293 9.87 -15.70 -18.52
CA LEU A 293 9.69 -16.84 -19.42
C LEU A 293 9.66 -16.40 -20.90
N SER A 294 8.93 -15.33 -21.22
CA SER A 294 8.86 -14.80 -22.58
C SER A 294 10.22 -14.23 -23.01
N ALA A 295 10.93 -13.54 -22.12
CA ALA A 295 12.27 -13.04 -22.41
C ALA A 295 13.28 -14.18 -22.62
N GLN A 296 13.26 -15.23 -21.79
CA GLN A 296 14.11 -16.41 -21.98
C GLN A 296 13.87 -17.04 -23.35
N THR A 297 12.59 -17.28 -23.69
CA THR A 297 12.21 -17.87 -24.99
C THR A 297 12.65 -16.98 -26.15
N LEU A 298 12.53 -15.66 -26.01
CA LEU A 298 12.96 -14.69 -27.02
C LEU A 298 14.48 -14.73 -27.24
N PHE A 299 15.28 -14.72 -26.17
CA PHE A 299 16.75 -14.77 -26.25
C PHE A 299 17.26 -16.13 -26.74
N GLU A 300 16.61 -17.24 -26.34
CA GLU A 300 16.97 -18.60 -26.80
C GLU A 300 16.81 -18.76 -28.31
N ARG A 301 15.77 -18.15 -28.91
CA ARG A 301 15.59 -18.13 -30.37
C ARG A 301 16.71 -17.41 -31.11
N LEU A 302 17.44 -16.52 -30.43
CA LEU A 302 18.62 -15.83 -30.95
C LEU A 302 19.93 -16.54 -30.60
N GLY A 303 19.87 -17.69 -29.90
CA GLY A 303 21.02 -18.48 -29.50
C GLY A 303 21.69 -18.02 -28.19
N TYR A 304 20.99 -17.25 -27.35
CA TYR A 304 21.50 -16.78 -26.06
C TYR A 304 20.75 -17.38 -24.88
N SER A 305 21.48 -17.64 -23.79
CA SER A 305 20.91 -18.02 -22.49
C SER A 305 20.78 -16.78 -21.60
N LEU A 306 19.54 -16.32 -21.39
CA LEU A 306 19.27 -15.17 -20.53
C LEU A 306 19.73 -15.38 -19.07
N PRO A 307 19.60 -16.57 -18.45
CA PRO A 307 20.19 -16.85 -17.14
C PRO A 307 21.72 -16.71 -17.11
N GLU A 308 22.42 -17.14 -18.17
CA GLU A 308 23.89 -16.99 -18.26
C GLU A 308 24.30 -15.53 -18.40
N ILE A 309 23.58 -14.77 -19.22
CA ILE A 309 23.77 -13.31 -19.37
C ILE A 309 23.60 -12.63 -18.00
N ARG A 310 22.49 -12.91 -17.31
CA ARG A 310 22.22 -12.31 -15.99
C ARG A 310 23.30 -12.67 -14.98
N ASN A 311 23.70 -13.93 -14.88
CA ASN A 311 24.74 -14.36 -13.95
C ASN A 311 26.11 -13.69 -14.25
N ALA A 312 26.46 -13.52 -15.52
CA ALA A 312 27.66 -12.77 -15.91
C ALA A 312 27.57 -11.30 -15.46
N MET A 313 26.41 -10.66 -15.65
CA MET A 313 26.20 -9.28 -15.21
C MET A 313 26.20 -9.15 -13.68
N ASP A 314 25.58 -10.08 -12.96
CA ASP A 314 25.56 -10.09 -11.48
C ASP A 314 26.96 -10.24 -10.88
N THR A 315 27.89 -10.86 -11.61
CA THR A 315 29.28 -11.04 -11.16
C THR A 315 30.23 -9.94 -11.62
N GLY A 316 29.71 -8.85 -12.20
CA GLY A 316 30.45 -7.64 -12.51
C GLY A 316 30.91 -7.50 -13.97
N ILE A 317 30.37 -8.30 -14.89
CA ILE A 317 30.68 -8.19 -16.32
C ILE A 317 29.66 -7.24 -16.99
N SER A 318 30.02 -5.97 -17.17
CA SER A 318 29.19 -4.97 -17.88
C SER A 318 29.87 -4.41 -19.14
N PRO A 319 29.14 -4.25 -20.26
CA PRO A 319 27.94 -4.99 -20.68
C PRO A 319 28.30 -6.33 -21.35
N VAL A 320 27.49 -7.37 -21.15
CA VAL A 320 27.61 -8.65 -21.89
C VAL A 320 27.19 -8.41 -23.33
N LYS A 321 28.10 -8.62 -24.29
CA LYS A 321 27.83 -8.42 -25.72
C LYS A 321 26.86 -9.49 -26.24
N THR A 322 25.66 -9.06 -26.61
CA THR A 322 24.65 -9.86 -27.31
C THR A 322 24.31 -9.20 -28.64
N ASP A 323 24.41 -9.95 -29.73
CA ASP A 323 23.90 -9.51 -31.03
C ASP A 323 22.43 -9.90 -31.15
N ILE A 324 21.56 -8.94 -30.86
CA ILE A 324 20.11 -9.06 -30.97
C ILE A 324 19.53 -8.21 -32.10
N SER A 325 20.33 -7.87 -33.11
CA SER A 325 19.91 -6.93 -34.18
C SER A 325 18.74 -7.42 -35.03
N ALA A 326 18.40 -8.71 -34.93
CA ALA A 326 17.22 -9.29 -35.56
C ALA A 326 15.90 -8.88 -34.89
N LEU A 327 15.96 -8.30 -33.68
CA LEU A 327 14.79 -7.86 -32.94
C LEU A 327 14.35 -6.45 -33.34
N SER A 328 13.05 -6.30 -33.53
CA SER A 328 12.36 -5.01 -33.62
C SER A 328 11.06 -5.06 -32.83
N ALA A 329 10.53 -3.90 -32.47
CA ALA A 329 9.19 -3.83 -31.91
C ALA A 329 8.43 -2.61 -32.42
N SER A 330 7.12 -2.76 -32.47
CA SER A 330 6.14 -1.69 -32.55
C SER A 330 5.41 -1.63 -31.21
N LEU A 331 5.39 -0.46 -30.59
CA LEU A 331 4.73 -0.28 -29.30
C LEU A 331 3.98 1.05 -29.26
N SER A 332 2.80 1.00 -28.68
CA SER A 332 1.91 2.13 -28.45
C SER A 332 1.42 2.07 -27.01
N ALA A 333 1.48 3.19 -26.29
CA ALA A 333 0.96 3.29 -24.93
C ALA A 333 0.12 4.57 -24.83
N TYR A 334 -1.12 4.42 -24.38
CA TYR A 334 -2.04 5.54 -24.23
C TYR A 334 -2.90 5.35 -22.99
N ASP A 335 -3.13 6.45 -22.30
CA ASP A 335 -3.97 6.47 -21.12
C ASP A 335 -5.45 6.46 -21.53
N MET A 336 -6.31 6.02 -20.61
CA MET A 336 -7.74 6.30 -20.71
C MET A 336 -8.00 7.81 -20.75
N GLN A 337 -9.00 8.25 -21.51
CA GLN A 337 -9.32 9.69 -21.58
C GLN A 337 -9.83 10.25 -20.26
N GLU A 338 -10.58 9.45 -19.50
CA GLU A 338 -11.17 9.85 -18.22
C GLU A 338 -10.44 9.15 -17.08
N ALA A 339 -10.09 9.92 -16.04
CA ALA A 339 -9.63 9.40 -14.78
C ALA A 339 -10.81 9.19 -13.83
N GLU A 340 -10.76 8.12 -13.07
CA GLU A 340 -11.66 7.88 -11.95
C GLU A 340 -11.25 8.74 -10.77
N THR A 341 -12.21 9.44 -10.17
CA THR A 341 -11.97 10.20 -8.93
C THR A 341 -12.16 9.28 -7.73
N ILE A 342 -11.14 9.18 -6.88
CA ILE A 342 -11.17 8.47 -5.62
C ILE A 342 -11.08 9.50 -4.49
N THR A 343 -12.15 9.60 -3.70
CA THR A 343 -12.15 10.47 -2.51
C THR A 343 -11.57 9.71 -1.32
N CYS A 344 -10.51 10.30 -0.75
CA CYS A 344 -9.73 9.77 0.36
C CYS A 344 -9.99 10.58 1.63
N ARG A 345 -9.64 10.04 2.80
CA ARG A 345 -9.79 10.74 4.08
C ARG A 345 -8.57 10.53 4.98
N ASN A 346 -7.92 11.62 5.36
CA ASN A 346 -7.04 11.61 6.53
C ASN A 346 -7.90 11.71 7.80
N VAL A 347 -7.45 11.10 8.90
CA VAL A 347 -8.13 11.21 10.21
C VAL A 347 -7.29 12.06 11.16
N VAL A 348 -7.82 13.23 11.53
CA VAL A 348 -7.11 14.32 12.22
C VAL A 348 -7.75 14.60 13.58
N GLY A 349 -7.03 14.33 14.67
CA GLY A 349 -7.44 14.64 16.04
C GLY A 349 -6.55 15.69 16.69
N PHE A 350 -7.15 16.66 17.37
CA PHE A 350 -6.45 17.76 18.04
C PHE A 350 -6.62 17.71 19.55
N LEU A 351 -5.50 17.85 20.26
CA LEU A 351 -5.44 17.84 21.71
C LEU A 351 -4.71 19.10 22.21
N PRO A 352 -5.44 20.09 22.80
CA PRO A 352 -4.87 21.39 23.14
C PRO A 352 -3.84 21.30 24.27
N GLY A 353 -2.77 22.09 24.15
CA GLY A 353 -1.75 22.28 25.19
C GLY A 353 -2.29 23.00 26.42
N THR A 354 -1.77 22.66 27.60
CA THR A 354 -2.20 23.25 28.88
C THR A 354 -1.40 24.51 29.27
N ASP A 355 -0.26 24.77 28.62
CA ASP A 355 0.57 25.95 28.89
C ASP A 355 0.24 27.06 27.88
N PRO A 356 -0.36 28.18 28.29
CA PRO A 356 -0.74 29.26 27.37
C PRO A 356 0.44 29.85 26.57
N ALA A 357 1.67 29.72 27.06
CA ALA A 357 2.86 30.19 26.35
C ALA A 357 3.35 29.20 25.27
N LEU A 358 2.96 27.92 25.36
CA LEU A 358 3.42 26.85 24.46
C LEU A 358 2.28 26.16 23.68
N ALA A 359 1.02 26.47 23.95
CA ALA A 359 -0.13 25.84 23.29
C ALA A 359 -0.18 26.10 21.78
N GLU A 360 0.44 27.17 21.28
CA GLU A 360 0.58 27.46 19.85
C GLU A 360 1.79 26.75 19.19
N GLU A 361 2.63 26.07 19.96
CA GLU A 361 3.66 25.16 19.44
C GLU A 361 3.07 23.75 19.37
N TRP A 362 2.94 23.21 18.17
CA TRP A 362 2.26 21.94 17.93
C TRP A 362 3.25 20.81 17.70
N ILE A 363 2.92 19.63 18.23
CA ILE A 363 3.61 18.37 17.94
C ILE A 363 2.69 17.55 17.05
N LEU A 364 3.17 17.20 15.86
CA LEU A 364 2.46 16.35 14.92
C LEU A 364 2.94 14.90 15.11
N VAL A 365 2.02 13.99 15.42
CA VAL A 365 2.26 12.54 15.50
C VAL A 365 1.47 11.87 14.38
N THR A 366 2.15 11.09 13.56
CA THR A 366 1.59 10.55 12.31
C THR A 366 1.82 9.06 12.17
N ALA A 367 0.91 8.42 11.46
CA ALA A 367 1.03 7.07 10.91
C ALA A 367 0.21 7.04 9.60
N HIS A 368 0.40 6.05 8.74
CA HIS A 368 -0.52 5.83 7.61
C HIS A 368 -1.47 4.67 7.92
N HIS A 369 -2.66 4.64 7.31
CA HIS A 369 -3.68 3.63 7.62
C HIS A 369 -4.16 2.83 6.41
N ASP A 370 -3.80 3.23 5.19
CA ASP A 370 -4.05 2.46 3.98
C ASP A 370 -3.10 1.25 3.85
N HIS A 371 -3.45 0.31 2.98
CA HIS A 371 -2.51 -0.73 2.55
C HIS A 371 -2.89 -1.22 1.14
N LEU A 372 -2.21 -2.26 0.65
CA LEU A 372 -2.29 -2.75 -0.74
C LEU A 372 -3.62 -3.46 -1.12
N GLY A 373 -4.56 -3.65 -0.19
CA GLY A 373 -5.86 -4.25 -0.50
C GLY A 373 -5.86 -5.76 -0.71
N THR A 374 -6.61 -6.22 -1.71
CA THR A 374 -6.76 -7.63 -2.06
C THR A 374 -6.39 -7.83 -3.53
N LEU A 375 -5.47 -8.74 -3.84
CA LEU A 375 -5.12 -9.05 -5.23
C LEU A 375 -6.17 -9.91 -5.92
N SER A 376 -6.40 -9.62 -7.20
CA SER A 376 -7.40 -10.29 -8.04
C SER A 376 -6.93 -11.66 -8.57
N VAL A 377 -5.62 -11.95 -8.59
CA VAL A 377 -5.08 -13.21 -9.14
C VAL A 377 -4.31 -14.02 -8.09
N LYS A 378 -4.64 -15.31 -8.03
CA LYS A 378 -4.07 -16.31 -7.11
C LYS A 378 -2.59 -16.55 -7.43
N TYR A 379 -1.75 -16.48 -6.41
CA TYR A 379 -0.36 -16.92 -6.47
C TYR A 379 -0.29 -18.39 -6.93
N SER A 380 0.35 -18.68 -8.06
CA SER A 380 0.65 -20.05 -8.48
C SER A 380 2.05 -20.46 -8.00
N GLY A 381 2.25 -20.43 -6.68
CA GLY A 381 3.41 -21.02 -6.01
C GLY A 381 2.96 -22.28 -5.26
N SER A 382 3.64 -23.40 -5.49
CA SER A 382 3.24 -24.74 -5.02
C SER A 382 2.97 -24.87 -3.50
N ASN A 383 1.72 -25.17 -3.12
CA ASN A 383 1.30 -26.31 -2.28
C ASN A 383 -0.09 -26.07 -1.64
N THR A 384 -1.09 -26.81 -2.11
CA THR A 384 -2.28 -27.34 -1.40
C THR A 384 -3.15 -26.45 -0.51
N SER A 385 -2.98 -25.13 -0.47
CA SER A 385 -3.88 -24.20 0.20
C SER A 385 -4.22 -23.05 -0.75
N VAL A 386 -5.47 -22.59 -0.74
CA VAL A 386 -5.85 -21.38 -1.48
C VAL A 386 -4.96 -20.26 -0.93
N PRO A 387 -4.09 -19.63 -1.75
CA PRO A 387 -3.21 -18.60 -1.26
C PRO A 387 -4.05 -17.44 -0.74
N ASP A 388 -3.63 -16.91 0.41
CA ASP A 388 -4.19 -15.67 0.93
C ASP A 388 -3.91 -14.55 -0.07
N THR A 389 -4.93 -13.76 -0.37
CA THR A 389 -4.87 -12.67 -1.36
C THR A 389 -4.95 -11.30 -0.70
N ILE A 390 -5.15 -11.26 0.63
CA ILE A 390 -5.31 -10.01 1.38
C ILE A 390 -3.94 -9.56 1.88
N TYR A 391 -3.61 -8.31 1.61
CA TYR A 391 -2.48 -7.64 2.22
C TYR A 391 -2.99 -6.99 3.49
N ASN A 392 -2.81 -7.65 4.63
CA ASN A 392 -3.42 -7.19 5.88
C ASN A 392 -2.69 -5.98 6.51
N GLY A 393 -1.41 -5.73 6.20
CA GLY A 393 -0.66 -4.54 6.65
C GLY A 393 -0.43 -4.47 8.15
N ALA A 394 -0.18 -5.63 8.78
CA ALA A 394 0.00 -5.70 10.23
C ALA A 394 1.24 -4.95 10.72
N ASP A 395 2.36 -5.09 10.01
CA ASP A 395 3.65 -4.49 10.38
C ASP A 395 3.78 -3.08 9.80
N ASP A 396 3.54 -2.94 8.49
CA ASP A 396 3.78 -1.72 7.71
C ASP A 396 2.97 -0.50 8.17
N ASN A 397 1.72 -0.71 8.63
CA ASN A 397 0.85 0.40 9.01
C ASN A 397 0.02 0.17 10.27
N ALA A 398 -0.59 -1.01 10.45
CA ALA A 398 -1.45 -1.25 11.60
C ALA A 398 -0.68 -1.14 12.92
N SER A 399 0.62 -1.49 12.93
CA SER A 399 1.50 -1.34 14.08
C SER A 399 1.77 0.14 14.43
N GLY A 400 2.04 0.98 13.43
CA GLY A 400 2.24 2.42 13.59
C GLY A 400 0.98 3.15 14.05
N VAL A 401 -0.17 2.86 13.41
CA VAL A 401 -1.48 3.37 13.84
C VAL A 401 -1.79 2.91 15.27
N SER A 402 -1.52 1.65 15.59
CA SER A 402 -1.70 1.14 16.95
C SER A 402 -0.87 1.92 17.96
N GLY A 403 0.41 2.20 17.67
CA GLY A 403 1.25 3.03 18.54
C GLY A 403 0.69 4.44 18.69
N LEU A 404 0.21 5.04 17.59
CA LEU A 404 -0.43 6.35 17.61
C LEU A 404 -1.67 6.37 18.50
N LEU A 405 -2.54 5.37 18.40
CA LEU A 405 -3.78 5.29 19.19
C LEU A 405 -3.49 5.17 20.69
N GLU A 406 -2.48 4.40 21.09
CA GLU A 406 -2.05 4.33 22.50
C GLU A 406 -1.49 5.67 22.99
N LEU A 407 -0.72 6.38 22.16
CA LEU A 407 -0.24 7.73 22.50
C LEU A 407 -1.40 8.71 22.66
N VAL A 408 -2.44 8.60 21.84
CA VAL A 408 -3.66 9.39 21.98
C VAL A 408 -4.28 9.18 23.37
N GLU A 409 -4.46 7.93 23.80
CA GLU A 409 -5.05 7.65 25.13
C GLU A 409 -4.14 8.11 26.28
N ALA A 410 -2.84 7.80 26.18
CA ALA A 410 -1.86 8.17 27.20
C ALA A 410 -1.78 9.69 27.39
N PHE A 411 -1.70 10.45 26.29
CA PHE A 411 -1.65 11.90 26.39
C PHE A 411 -3.01 12.47 26.75
N ALA A 412 -4.13 12.00 26.19
CA ALA A 412 -5.44 12.59 26.50
C ALA A 412 -5.80 12.54 27.99
N SER A 413 -5.22 11.59 28.74
CA SER A 413 -5.45 11.48 30.17
C SER A 413 -4.95 12.71 30.95
N GLU A 414 -5.86 13.42 31.62
CA GLU A 414 -5.52 14.54 32.52
C GLU A 414 -5.08 14.05 33.92
N SER A 415 -4.33 12.94 34.01
CA SER A 415 -3.95 12.45 35.33
C SER A 415 -2.94 13.38 35.99
N ALA A 416 -3.41 14.11 37.01
CA ALA A 416 -2.59 14.85 37.96
C ALA A 416 -1.71 13.95 38.85
N ASP A 417 -1.87 12.62 38.76
CA ASP A 417 -1.03 11.65 39.46
C ASP A 417 0.22 11.36 38.62
N ALA A 418 1.31 12.03 39.01
CA ALA A 418 2.66 11.85 38.50
C ALA A 418 3.26 10.48 38.91
N SER A 419 2.56 9.39 38.59
CA SER A 419 3.17 8.07 38.53
C SER A 419 4.30 8.09 37.49
N ALA A 420 5.41 7.38 37.76
CA ALA A 420 6.58 7.31 36.89
C ALA A 420 6.30 6.73 35.48
N THR A 421 5.08 6.24 35.23
CA THR A 421 4.63 5.64 33.96
C THR A 421 3.78 6.58 33.09
N MET A 422 3.40 7.76 33.59
CA MET A 422 2.51 8.68 32.87
C MET A 422 3.28 9.87 32.25
N PRO A 423 2.93 10.32 31.03
CA PRO A 423 3.55 11.51 30.45
C PRO A 423 3.33 12.74 31.34
N PRO A 424 4.32 13.65 31.44
CA PRO A 424 4.15 14.91 32.16
C PRO A 424 3.03 15.74 31.53
N ALA A 425 2.46 16.67 32.30
CA ALA A 425 1.43 17.59 31.83
C ALA A 425 1.74 18.13 30.42
N ARG A 426 0.82 17.94 29.47
CA ARG A 426 0.97 18.35 28.07
C ARG A 426 1.06 19.87 28.00
N ARG A 427 2.25 20.43 27.78
CA ARG A 427 2.39 21.89 27.66
C ARG A 427 2.05 22.40 26.27
N ARG A 428 2.42 21.62 25.25
CA ARG A 428 2.19 21.89 23.81
C ARG A 428 0.94 21.22 23.29
N SER A 429 0.37 21.74 22.22
CA SER A 429 -0.75 21.06 21.56
C SER A 429 -0.24 19.87 20.75
N PHE A 430 -1.05 18.82 20.66
CA PHE A 430 -0.77 17.66 19.82
C PHE A 430 -1.78 17.60 18.68
N LEU A 431 -1.28 17.26 17.50
CA LEU A 431 -2.07 16.92 16.33
C LEU A 431 -1.74 15.48 15.96
N PHE A 432 -2.74 14.61 16.02
CA PHE A 432 -2.62 13.19 15.68
C PHE A 432 -3.27 12.96 14.33
N VAL A 433 -2.50 12.54 13.34
CA VAL A 433 -2.99 12.36 11.96
C VAL A 433 -2.69 10.97 11.46
N THR A 434 -3.71 10.24 11.03
CA THR A 434 -3.51 9.04 10.20
C THR A 434 -3.75 9.38 8.74
N PHE A 435 -2.75 9.12 7.89
CA PHE A 435 -2.79 9.44 6.48
C PHE A 435 -3.36 8.28 5.65
N SER A 436 -4.13 8.64 4.63
CA SER A 436 -4.59 7.74 3.57
C SER A 436 -3.72 7.91 2.31
N ALA A 437 -3.68 6.90 1.46
CA ALA A 437 -2.96 6.89 0.19
C ALA A 437 -1.44 7.15 0.34
N GLU A 438 -0.83 6.60 1.40
CA GLU A 438 0.63 6.62 1.59
C GLU A 438 1.32 5.65 0.63
N GLU A 439 0.82 4.41 0.56
CA GLU A 439 1.34 3.31 -0.27
C GLU A 439 1.34 3.66 -1.76
N GLU A 440 0.40 4.54 -2.12
CA GLU A 440 0.10 4.96 -3.45
C GLU A 440 0.93 6.17 -3.89
N GLY A 441 1.65 6.83 -2.97
CA GLY A 441 2.54 7.96 -3.29
C GLY A 441 2.50 9.12 -2.30
N LEU A 442 2.29 8.86 -1.00
CA LEU A 442 2.25 9.89 0.06
C LEU A 442 1.12 10.93 -0.07
N PHE A 443 0.08 10.65 -0.88
CA PHE A 443 -0.91 11.64 -1.30
C PHE A 443 -1.69 12.26 -0.13
N GLY A 444 -1.98 11.50 0.92
CA GLY A 444 -2.65 12.05 2.10
C GLY A 444 -1.81 13.08 2.83
N SER A 445 -0.52 12.81 3.01
CA SER A 445 0.38 13.76 3.67
C SER A 445 0.63 15.01 2.82
N GLU A 446 0.74 14.85 1.50
CA GLU A 446 0.85 15.94 0.54
C GLU A 446 -0.41 16.84 0.58
N ALA A 447 -1.58 16.23 0.52
CA ALA A 447 -2.86 16.94 0.61
C ALA A 447 -2.98 17.70 1.94
N PHE A 448 -2.57 17.08 3.04
CA PHE A 448 -2.61 17.72 4.36
C PHE A 448 -1.72 18.97 4.42
N VAL A 449 -0.48 18.90 3.90
CA VAL A 449 0.43 20.06 3.87
C VAL A 449 -0.12 21.18 2.99
N ARG A 450 -0.68 20.83 1.82
CA ARG A 450 -1.28 21.78 0.89
C ARG A 450 -2.47 22.51 1.52
N ASP A 451 -3.39 21.76 2.15
CA ASP A 451 -4.66 22.29 2.64
C ASP A 451 -4.51 23.04 3.97
N HIS A 452 -3.40 22.85 4.69
CA HIS A 452 -3.14 23.44 6.01
C HIS A 452 -1.84 24.24 6.09
N ALA A 453 -1.46 24.92 5.01
CA ALA A 453 -0.26 25.76 4.96
C ALA A 453 -0.16 26.82 6.09
N ASP A 454 -1.29 27.21 6.67
CA ASP A 454 -1.39 28.15 7.79
C ASP A 454 -1.01 27.53 9.16
N ILE A 455 -1.18 26.22 9.34
CA ILE A 455 -0.80 25.52 10.58
C ILE A 455 0.64 24.99 10.53
N ILE A 456 1.19 24.75 9.33
CA ILE A 456 2.56 24.19 9.18
C ILE A 456 3.61 24.98 9.99
N PRO A 457 3.62 26.33 10.01
CA PRO A 457 4.57 27.08 10.83
C PRO A 457 4.43 26.87 12.35
N LYS A 458 3.31 26.34 12.84
CA LYS A 458 3.09 26.00 14.25
C LYS A 458 3.69 24.66 14.64
N ILE A 459 3.94 23.76 13.67
CA ILE A 459 4.44 22.42 13.91
C ILE A 459 5.95 22.49 14.20
N HIS A 460 6.33 22.22 15.45
CA HIS A 460 7.73 22.27 15.91
C HIS A 460 8.42 20.91 15.91
N LEU A 461 7.65 19.83 15.85
CA LEU A 461 8.14 18.45 15.80
C LEU A 461 7.15 17.58 15.02
N VAL A 462 7.69 16.72 14.15
CA VAL A 462 6.95 15.64 13.50
C VAL A 462 7.50 14.31 14.00
N VAL A 463 6.64 13.45 14.49
CA VAL A 463 6.94 12.07 14.87
C VAL A 463 6.14 11.17 13.95
N ASN A 464 6.82 10.50 13.01
CA ASN A 464 6.19 9.52 12.12
C ASN A 464 6.43 8.11 12.69
N LEU A 465 5.35 7.35 12.84
CA LEU A 465 5.31 5.99 13.36
C LEU A 465 5.13 4.97 12.25
#